data_AF-A0A7S0Z1L4-F1
#
_entry.id   AF-A0A7S0Z1L4-F1
#
_cell.length_a   1.000
_cell.length_b   1.000
_cell.length_c   1.000
_cell.angle_alpha   90.00
_cell.angle_beta   90.00
_cell.angle_gamma   90.00
#
_symmetry.space_group_name_H-M   'P 1'
#
loop_
_entity.id
_entity.type
_entity.pdbx_description
1 polymer ?
#
loop_
_entity_poly.entity_id
_entity_poly.type
_entity_poly.pdbx_seq_one_letter_code
_entity_poly.pdbx_strand_id
1 'polypeptide(L)'
;TLRELSAVFLERYAALQARSRAGGGAPIHFDKDDEDAMSLVTAASNLRSHCYGIELLTAYRVQDIAGNIIPAIATTNAIIAGAMVMECFKLVDGRLPDCRVFYRKRAPSGTRGEVFLQTALDEPSPNCVICGSGSAQVTINTHKATLGFFLERVLRREMQMDSPSISVNDNFIECLPQDSDFLARVNKPLSDPSVKITHDSQLTVEDDGQDFRGSVSMAVLHSDELDPEGERPFELK
;
A
#
# COMPACT_ATOMS: atom_id res chain seq x y z
N THR A 1 2.63 -9.92 -26.00
CA THR A 1 4.00 -10.48 -26.11
C THR A 1 5.04 -9.36 -26.23
N LEU A 2 6.34 -9.62 -26.04
CA LEU A 2 7.39 -8.59 -26.23
C LEU A 2 7.45 -8.04 -27.65
N ARG A 3 7.13 -8.88 -28.65
CA ARG A 3 7.03 -8.48 -30.05
C ARG A 3 5.90 -7.46 -30.24
N GLU A 4 4.71 -7.73 -29.68
CA GLU A 4 3.60 -6.78 -29.70
C GLU A 4 3.95 -5.47 -28.99
N LEU A 5 4.56 -5.53 -27.80
CA LEU A 5 4.98 -4.33 -27.07
C LEU A 5 5.97 -3.49 -27.87
N SER A 6 6.93 -4.13 -28.55
CA SER A 6 7.89 -3.45 -29.42
C SER A 6 7.20 -2.79 -30.63
N ALA A 7 6.23 -3.48 -31.23
CA ALA A 7 5.45 -2.93 -32.34
C ALA A 7 4.63 -1.71 -31.91
N VAL A 8 3.89 -1.83 -30.79
CA VAL A 8 3.11 -0.73 -30.20
C VAL A 8 4.02 0.45 -29.86
N PHE A 9 5.19 0.22 -29.26
CA PHE A 9 6.15 1.28 -28.96
C PHE A 9 6.54 2.07 -30.21
N LEU A 10 6.93 1.37 -31.29
CA LEU A 10 7.36 2.02 -32.53
C LEU A 10 6.22 2.78 -33.21
N GLU A 11 5.03 2.19 -33.28
CA GLU A 11 3.85 2.79 -33.88
C GLU A 11 3.44 4.09 -33.15
N ARG A 12 3.30 4.01 -31.83
CA ARG A 12 2.84 5.15 -31.01
C ARG A 12 3.90 6.24 -30.93
N TYR A 13 5.18 5.87 -30.89
CA TYR A 13 6.28 6.84 -30.99
C TYR A 13 6.23 7.61 -32.32
N ALA A 14 6.01 6.93 -33.44
CA ALA A 14 5.89 7.58 -34.75
C ALA A 14 4.66 8.52 -34.82
N ALA A 15 3.51 8.10 -34.28
CA ALA A 15 2.30 8.91 -34.21
C ALA A 15 2.52 10.19 -33.39
N LEU A 16 3.11 10.07 -32.19
CA LEU A 16 3.43 11.20 -31.32
C LEU A 16 4.47 12.14 -31.96
N GLN A 17 5.47 11.58 -32.65
CA GLN A 17 6.46 12.39 -33.37
C GLN A 17 5.81 13.19 -34.50
N ALA A 18 4.90 12.58 -35.28
CA ALA A 18 4.14 13.28 -36.32
C ALA A 18 3.28 14.40 -35.72
N ARG A 19 2.62 14.14 -34.59
CA ARG A 19 1.80 15.11 -33.87
C ARG A 19 2.63 16.30 -33.36
N SER A 20 3.81 16.05 -32.79
CA SER A 20 4.73 17.12 -32.37
C SER A 20 5.20 17.98 -33.56
N ARG A 21 5.55 17.34 -34.70
CA ARG A 21 5.94 18.06 -35.92
C ARG A 21 4.81 18.93 -36.47
N ALA A 22 3.58 18.42 -36.50
CA ALA A 22 2.41 19.18 -36.93
C ALA A 22 2.15 20.40 -36.01
N GLY A 23 2.47 20.28 -34.73
CA GLY A 23 2.44 21.36 -33.74
C GLY A 23 3.68 22.26 -33.71
N GLY A 24 4.50 22.30 -34.78
CA GLY A 24 5.68 23.15 -34.85
C GLY A 24 6.87 22.70 -34.00
N GLY A 25 6.91 21.42 -33.62
CA GLY A 25 7.97 20.84 -32.78
C GLY A 25 7.81 21.16 -31.29
N ALA A 26 6.65 21.66 -30.86
CA ALA A 26 6.37 21.90 -29.45
C ALA A 26 6.41 20.57 -28.65
N PRO A 27 6.89 20.61 -27.39
CA PRO A 27 6.79 19.48 -26.47
C PRO A 27 5.34 19.05 -26.30
N ILE A 28 5.09 17.75 -26.34
CA ILE A 28 3.78 17.18 -26.02
C ILE A 28 3.67 17.11 -24.50
N HIS A 29 2.65 17.76 -23.93
CA HIS A 29 2.31 17.57 -22.53
C HIS A 29 1.68 16.19 -22.35
N PHE A 30 2.16 15.43 -21.36
CA PHE A 30 1.61 14.12 -21.07
C PHE A 30 0.17 14.25 -20.55
N ASP A 31 -0.72 13.42 -21.06
CA ASP A 31 -2.09 13.27 -20.59
C ASP A 31 -2.36 11.77 -20.43
N LYS A 32 -2.92 11.39 -19.28
CA LYS A 32 -3.24 9.99 -18.98
C LYS A 32 -4.47 9.49 -19.75
N ASP A 33 -5.24 10.39 -20.34
CA ASP A 33 -6.41 10.06 -21.16
C ASP A 33 -6.08 10.06 -22.66
N ASP A 34 -4.83 10.37 -23.02
CA ASP A 34 -4.31 10.27 -24.39
C ASP A 34 -3.84 8.85 -24.71
N GLU A 35 -4.57 8.17 -25.60
CA GLU A 35 -4.34 6.78 -25.99
C GLU A 35 -2.93 6.53 -26.54
N ASP A 36 -2.40 7.44 -27.37
CA ASP A 36 -1.08 7.26 -27.98
C ASP A 36 0.02 7.44 -26.93
N ALA A 37 -0.11 8.44 -26.06
CA ALA A 37 0.82 8.69 -24.97
C ALA A 37 0.84 7.54 -23.97
N MET A 38 -0.33 7.08 -23.54
CA MET A 38 -0.45 5.98 -22.57
C MET A 38 -0.02 4.64 -23.14
N SER A 39 -0.32 4.37 -24.42
CA SER A 39 0.14 3.14 -25.08
C SER A 39 1.66 3.13 -25.23
N LEU A 40 2.27 4.28 -25.54
CA LEU A 40 3.73 4.41 -25.58
C LEU A 40 4.34 4.18 -24.19
N VAL A 41 3.81 4.81 -23.14
CA VAL A 41 4.29 4.64 -21.76
C VAL A 41 4.17 3.18 -21.32
N THR A 42 3.03 2.53 -21.59
CA THR A 42 2.77 1.13 -21.25
C THR A 42 3.74 0.19 -21.95
N ALA A 43 3.98 0.40 -23.25
CA ALA A 43 4.93 -0.42 -23.99
C ALA A 43 6.36 -0.22 -23.49
N ALA A 44 6.77 1.04 -23.30
CA ALA A 44 8.11 1.39 -22.84
C ALA A 44 8.41 0.85 -21.43
N SER A 45 7.47 1.02 -20.49
CA SER A 45 7.63 0.56 -19.11
C SER A 45 7.72 -0.95 -19.03
N ASN A 46 6.85 -1.67 -19.73
CA ASN A 46 6.85 -3.14 -19.78
C ASN A 46 8.11 -3.72 -20.44
N LEU A 47 8.58 -3.12 -21.54
CA LEU A 47 9.86 -3.51 -22.15
C LEU A 47 11.02 -3.32 -21.17
N ARG A 48 11.03 -2.20 -20.43
CA ARG A 48 12.03 -1.94 -19.39
C ARG A 48 11.91 -2.95 -18.24
N SER A 49 10.71 -3.23 -17.74
CA SER A 49 10.47 -4.22 -16.67
C SER A 49 11.04 -5.58 -17.03
N HIS A 50 10.82 -6.03 -18.27
CA HIS A 50 11.38 -7.29 -18.76
C HIS A 50 12.92 -7.35 -18.65
N CYS A 51 13.62 -6.25 -18.98
CA CYS A 51 15.08 -6.19 -18.88
C CYS A 51 15.62 -6.36 -17.45
N TYR A 52 14.80 -6.08 -16.44
CA TYR A 52 15.18 -6.18 -15.01
C TYR A 52 14.49 -7.36 -14.30
N GLY A 53 13.82 -8.26 -15.03
CA GLY A 53 13.09 -9.39 -14.43
C GLY A 53 11.88 -8.96 -13.59
N ILE A 54 11.33 -7.77 -13.84
CA ILE A 54 10.15 -7.24 -13.17
C ILE A 54 8.90 -7.68 -13.94
N GLU A 55 7.84 -8.05 -13.22
CA GLU A 55 6.56 -8.46 -13.81
C GLU A 55 5.97 -7.37 -14.72
N LEU A 56 5.38 -7.80 -15.83
CA LEU A 56 4.71 -6.92 -16.78
C LEU A 56 3.34 -6.51 -16.24
N LEU A 57 3.02 -5.22 -16.37
CA LEU A 57 1.75 -4.68 -15.89
C LEU A 57 0.77 -4.49 -17.05
N THR A 58 -0.52 -4.57 -16.75
CA THR A 58 -1.59 -4.22 -17.69
C THR A 58 -1.60 -2.70 -17.95
N ALA A 59 -2.14 -2.28 -19.09
CA ALA A 59 -2.27 -0.86 -19.42
C ALA A 59 -3.01 -0.06 -18.33
N TYR A 60 -4.06 -0.65 -17.74
CA TYR A 60 -4.80 -0.05 -16.63
C TYR A 60 -3.92 0.21 -15.40
N ARG A 61 -3.11 -0.78 -14.99
CA ARG A 61 -2.19 -0.63 -13.85
C ARG A 61 -1.09 0.38 -14.14
N VAL A 62 -0.58 0.43 -15.37
CA VAL A 62 0.39 1.46 -15.77
C VAL A 62 -0.22 2.85 -15.76
N GLN A 63 -1.46 3.01 -16.23
CA GLN A 63 -2.19 4.29 -16.22
C GLN A 63 -2.43 4.81 -14.81
N ASP A 64 -2.82 3.92 -13.89
CA ASP A 64 -2.99 4.25 -12.47
C ASP A 64 -1.67 4.76 -11.85
N ILE A 65 -0.55 4.08 -12.11
CA ILE A 65 0.76 4.52 -11.63
C ILE A 65 1.17 5.84 -12.28
N ALA A 66 1.11 5.93 -13.61
CA ALA A 66 1.57 7.09 -14.37
C ALA A 66 0.78 8.36 -14.05
N GLY A 67 -0.53 8.23 -13.85
CA GLY A 67 -1.43 9.33 -13.49
C GLY A 67 -1.18 9.90 -12.09
N ASN A 68 -0.50 9.16 -11.22
CA ASN A 68 -0.22 9.53 -9.83
C ASN A 68 1.26 9.92 -9.58
N ILE A 69 2.09 10.06 -10.63
CA ILE A 69 3.49 10.47 -10.49
C ILE A 69 3.58 11.93 -10.04
N ILE A 70 4.21 12.17 -8.88
CA ILE A 70 4.52 13.51 -8.38
C ILE A 70 5.98 13.83 -8.73
N PRO A 71 6.25 14.95 -9.44
CA PRO A 71 7.62 15.37 -9.73
C PRO A 71 8.43 15.63 -8.46
N ALA A 72 9.63 15.07 -8.39
CA ALA A 72 10.59 15.35 -7.32
C ALA A 72 11.48 16.54 -7.68
N ILE A 73 11.76 17.40 -6.70
CA ILE A 73 12.68 18.53 -6.84
C ILE A 73 13.76 18.40 -5.78
N ALA A 74 15.03 18.42 -6.19
CA ALA A 74 16.17 18.20 -5.30
C ALA A 74 16.19 19.18 -4.10
N THR A 75 15.78 20.43 -4.30
CA THR A 75 15.72 21.44 -3.24
C THR A 75 14.69 21.11 -2.16
N THR A 76 13.57 20.48 -2.51
CA THR A 76 12.59 20.01 -1.51
C THR A 76 13.23 18.98 -0.59
N ASN A 77 13.97 18.02 -1.14
CA ASN A 77 14.67 17.01 -0.35
C ASN A 77 15.73 17.63 0.57
N ALA A 78 16.49 18.62 0.07
CA ALA A 78 17.49 19.32 0.88
C ALA A 78 16.85 20.09 2.06
N ILE A 79 15.71 20.76 1.83
CA ILE A 79 14.97 21.48 2.88
C ILE A 79 14.46 20.50 3.94
N ILE A 80 13.81 19.40 3.52
CA ILE A 80 13.25 18.42 4.46
C ILE A 80 14.36 17.72 5.23
N ALA A 81 15.48 17.34 4.59
CA ALA A 81 16.63 16.75 5.28
C ALA A 81 17.22 17.70 6.33
N GLY A 82 17.35 18.99 6.01
CA GLY A 82 17.75 20.01 6.98
C GLY A 82 16.80 20.08 8.17
N ALA A 83 15.49 20.11 7.92
CA ALA A 83 14.47 20.11 8.98
C ALA A 83 14.55 18.85 9.86
N MET A 84 14.74 17.67 9.27
CA MET A 84 14.90 16.41 10.01
C MET A 84 16.08 16.46 10.99
N VAL A 85 17.23 16.96 10.55
CA VAL A 85 18.42 17.08 11.42
C VAL A 85 18.17 18.09 12.55
N MET A 86 17.47 19.18 12.29
CA MET A 86 17.10 20.16 13.32
C MET A 86 16.18 19.56 14.39
N GLU A 87 15.21 18.72 14.01
CA GLU A 87 14.37 18.00 14.97
C GLU A 87 15.17 16.92 15.73
N CYS A 88 16.11 16.25 15.06
CA CYS A 88 17.00 15.27 15.68
C CYS A 88 17.86 15.88 16.80
N PHE A 89 18.40 17.10 16.61
CA PHE A 89 19.12 17.80 17.68
C PHE A 89 18.25 18.01 18.92
N LYS A 90 16.96 18.34 18.75
CA LYS A 90 16.04 18.49 19.89
C LYS A 90 15.80 17.15 20.59
N LEU A 91 15.64 16.07 19.82
CA LEU A 91 15.46 14.72 20.38
C LEU A 91 16.67 14.28 21.22
N VAL A 92 17.89 14.48 20.70
CA VAL A 92 19.13 14.13 21.39
C VAL A 92 19.33 14.96 22.66
N ASP A 93 18.89 16.22 22.67
CA ASP A 93 18.91 17.10 23.84
C ASP A 93 17.77 16.81 24.85
N GLY A 94 16.98 15.75 24.64
CA GLY A 94 15.87 15.37 25.53
C GLY A 94 14.64 16.30 25.43
N ARG A 95 14.56 17.10 24.37
CA ARG A 95 13.51 18.12 24.15
C ARG A 95 12.43 17.63 23.19
N LEU A 96 11.95 16.40 23.38
CA LEU A 96 10.84 15.84 22.60
C LEU A 96 9.60 16.76 22.55
N PRO A 97 9.18 17.45 23.64
CA PRO A 97 8.05 18.38 23.57
C PRO A 97 8.27 19.60 22.65
N ASP A 98 9.52 19.91 22.28
CA ASP A 98 9.86 20.99 21.35
C ASP A 98 9.89 20.54 19.89
N CYS A 99 9.75 19.23 19.64
CA CYS A 99 9.67 18.69 18.29
C CYS A 99 8.38 19.12 17.60
N ARG A 100 8.44 19.34 16.29
CA ARG A 100 7.32 19.81 15.49
C ARG A 100 7.19 19.02 14.20
N VAL A 101 5.96 18.86 13.72
CA VAL A 101 5.72 18.40 12.35
C VAL A 101 6.00 19.56 11.41
N PHE A 102 6.87 19.33 10.43
CA PHE A 102 7.31 20.37 9.48
C PHE A 102 6.64 20.18 8.11
N TYR A 103 5.92 21.20 7.66
CA TYR A 103 5.28 21.24 6.35
C TYR A 103 5.89 22.35 5.49
N ARG A 104 6.33 21.99 4.28
CA ARG A 104 6.70 22.96 3.25
C ARG A 104 5.50 23.22 2.35
N LYS A 105 5.05 24.47 2.30
CA LYS A 105 3.97 24.91 1.42
C LYS A 105 4.50 25.21 0.02
N ARG A 106 3.68 24.99 -1.01
CA ARG A 106 4.04 25.30 -2.41
C ARG A 106 4.25 26.80 -2.64
N ALA A 107 3.43 27.62 -2.02
CA ALA A 107 3.45 29.08 -2.11
C ALA A 107 3.29 29.69 -0.70
N PRO A 108 3.76 30.93 -0.49
CA PRO A 108 3.49 31.69 0.72
C PRO A 108 2.00 31.74 1.02
N SER A 109 1.59 31.45 2.26
CA SER A 109 0.19 31.58 2.68
C SER A 109 0.07 32.06 4.13
N GLY A 110 -1.13 32.51 4.50
CA GLY A 110 -1.38 33.15 5.79
C GLY A 110 -1.03 34.63 5.78
N THR A 111 -1.26 35.30 6.91
CA THR A 111 -1.12 36.76 7.05
C THR A 111 0.32 37.27 6.91
N ARG A 112 1.30 36.40 7.15
CA ARG A 112 2.74 36.73 7.10
C ARG A 112 3.48 36.14 5.89
N GLY A 113 2.76 35.50 4.95
CA GLY A 113 3.39 34.87 3.78
C GLY A 113 4.31 33.70 4.15
N GLU A 114 3.87 32.84 5.07
CA GLU A 114 4.68 31.73 5.57
C GLU A 114 4.78 30.64 4.52
N VAL A 115 6.01 30.17 4.26
CA VAL A 115 6.31 29.04 3.36
C VAL A 115 6.49 27.74 4.14
N PHE A 116 6.83 27.84 5.41
CA PHE A 116 6.96 26.71 6.32
C PHE A 116 5.89 26.79 7.40
N LEU A 117 5.26 25.67 7.70
CA LEU A 117 4.33 25.52 8.81
C LEU A 117 4.88 24.47 9.75
N GLN A 118 4.94 24.81 11.04
CA GLN A 118 5.33 23.90 12.11
C GLN A 118 4.14 23.72 13.04
N THR A 119 3.71 22.48 13.25
CA THR A 119 2.65 22.13 14.20
C THR A 119 3.21 21.28 15.32
N ALA A 120 2.54 21.29 16.48
CA ALA A 120 2.86 20.37 17.55
C ALA A 120 2.69 18.91 17.08
N LEU A 121 3.36 17.99 17.78
CA LEU A 121 3.11 16.56 17.59
C LEU A 121 1.73 16.24 18.17
N ASP A 122 0.96 15.45 17.44
CA ASP A 122 -0.31 14.92 17.93
C ASP A 122 -0.06 13.80 18.94
N GLU A 123 -0.95 13.65 19.91
CA GLU A 123 -0.93 12.52 20.83
C GLU A 123 -1.32 11.22 20.09
N PRO A 124 -0.87 10.04 20.57
CA PRO A 124 -1.29 8.77 20.01
C PRO A 124 -2.82 8.66 19.95
N SER A 125 -3.34 8.27 18.78
CA SER A 125 -4.77 8.10 18.60
C SER A 125 -5.28 6.95 19.47
N PRO A 126 -6.34 7.14 20.29
CA PRO A 126 -6.88 6.09 21.15
C PRO A 126 -7.44 4.91 20.36
N ASN A 127 -7.86 5.14 19.12
CA ASN A 127 -8.44 4.13 18.22
C ASN A 127 -7.41 3.51 17.27
N CYS A 128 -6.11 3.80 17.44
CA CYS A 128 -5.09 3.19 16.61
C CYS A 128 -5.00 1.69 16.90
N VAL A 129 -5.12 0.86 15.86
CA VAL A 129 -5.00 -0.62 15.94
C VAL A 129 -3.56 -1.10 16.11
N ILE A 130 -2.59 -0.20 16.03
CA ILE A 130 -1.15 -0.47 16.05
C ILE A 130 -0.55 -0.02 17.40
N CYS A 131 -0.62 1.27 17.72
CA CYS A 131 0.02 1.82 18.93
C CYS A 131 -0.96 2.12 20.08
N GLY A 132 -2.26 1.89 19.88
CA GLY A 132 -3.31 2.15 20.85
C GLY A 132 -4.01 0.87 21.31
N SER A 133 -5.22 1.02 21.85
CA SER A 133 -6.10 -0.10 22.22
C SER A 133 -7.23 -0.29 21.18
N GLY A 134 -7.00 0.14 19.94
CA GLY A 134 -7.97 -0.01 18.86
C GLY A 134 -8.14 -1.48 18.46
N SER A 135 -9.35 -1.85 18.07
CA SER A 135 -9.62 -3.15 17.46
C SER A 135 -9.90 -2.95 15.98
N ALA A 136 -9.27 -3.78 15.14
CA ALA A 136 -9.61 -3.87 13.73
C ALA A 136 -10.92 -4.64 13.54
N GLN A 137 -11.59 -4.42 12.41
CA GLN A 137 -12.74 -5.21 12.00
C GLN A 137 -12.59 -5.63 10.53
N VAL A 138 -12.73 -6.93 10.27
CA VAL A 138 -12.72 -7.47 8.91
C VAL A 138 -14.08 -8.07 8.56
N THR A 139 -14.70 -7.60 7.49
CA THR A 139 -15.89 -8.21 6.90
C THR A 139 -15.46 -9.09 5.74
N ILE A 140 -15.72 -10.40 5.81
CA ILE A 140 -15.26 -11.39 4.84
C ILE A 140 -16.21 -12.58 4.76
N ASN A 141 -16.29 -13.25 3.61
CA ASN A 141 -17.01 -14.51 3.50
C ASN A 141 -16.22 -15.66 4.15
N THR A 142 -16.55 -15.99 5.40
CA THR A 142 -15.84 -17.05 6.16
C THR A 142 -16.01 -18.45 5.59
N HIS A 143 -17.00 -18.69 4.72
CA HIS A 143 -17.26 -20.00 4.12
C HIS A 143 -16.44 -20.22 2.84
N LYS A 144 -16.12 -19.15 2.12
CA LYS A 144 -15.35 -19.21 0.88
C LYS A 144 -13.87 -18.85 1.08
N ALA A 145 -13.58 -17.86 1.93
CA ALA A 145 -12.20 -17.41 2.15
C ALA A 145 -11.40 -18.51 2.86
N THR A 146 -10.20 -18.79 2.36
CA THR A 146 -9.29 -19.73 3.00
C THR A 146 -8.40 -19.05 4.04
N LEU A 147 -7.83 -19.83 4.95
CA LEU A 147 -6.83 -19.33 5.90
C LEU A 147 -5.64 -18.68 5.20
N GLY A 148 -5.16 -19.28 4.10
CA GLY A 148 -4.06 -18.73 3.29
C GLY A 148 -4.42 -17.40 2.63
N PHE A 149 -5.65 -17.25 2.13
CA PHE A 149 -6.14 -15.97 1.63
C PHE A 149 -6.11 -14.92 2.74
N PHE A 150 -6.64 -15.24 3.92
CA PHE A 150 -6.69 -14.32 5.05
C PHE A 150 -5.28 -13.86 5.48
N LEU A 151 -4.35 -14.81 5.62
CA LEU A 151 -2.95 -14.52 5.94
C LEU A 151 -2.30 -13.58 4.92
N GLU A 152 -2.30 -13.95 3.64
CA GLU A 152 -1.56 -13.23 2.61
C GLU A 152 -2.22 -11.90 2.23
N ARG A 153 -3.54 -11.90 2.09
CA ARG A 153 -4.29 -10.76 1.57
C ARG A 153 -4.72 -9.79 2.65
N VAL A 154 -5.08 -10.25 3.85
CA VAL A 154 -5.53 -9.36 4.93
C VAL A 154 -4.36 -8.98 5.82
N LEU A 155 -3.69 -9.96 6.43
CA LEU A 155 -2.66 -9.68 7.44
C LEU A 155 -1.35 -9.15 6.83
N ARG A 156 -0.78 -9.85 5.84
CA ARG A 156 0.51 -9.44 5.24
C ARG A 156 0.37 -8.23 4.31
N ARG A 157 -0.64 -8.23 3.45
CA ARG A 157 -0.77 -7.18 2.43
C ARG A 157 -1.45 -5.91 2.93
N GLU A 158 -2.58 -5.98 3.62
CA GLU A 158 -3.27 -4.75 4.07
C GLU A 158 -2.78 -4.28 5.43
N MET A 159 -2.61 -5.20 6.39
CA MET A 159 -2.12 -4.86 7.74
C MET A 159 -0.58 -4.77 7.82
N GLN A 160 0.14 -5.10 6.73
CA GLN A 160 1.61 -5.01 6.64
C GLN A 160 2.36 -5.82 7.71
N MET A 161 1.78 -6.94 8.15
CA MET A 161 2.43 -7.87 9.08
C MET A 161 3.49 -8.72 8.37
N ASP A 162 4.60 -9.00 9.04
CA ASP A 162 5.68 -9.83 8.51
C ASP A 162 5.44 -11.32 8.78
N SER A 163 5.34 -11.68 10.06
CA SER A 163 5.23 -13.06 10.53
C SER A 163 4.08 -13.19 11.53
N PRO A 164 2.82 -13.12 11.06
CA PRO A 164 1.68 -13.09 11.95
C PRO A 164 1.33 -14.47 12.54
N SER A 165 0.81 -14.50 13.75
CA SER A 165 0.19 -15.67 14.39
C SER A 165 -1.22 -15.32 14.84
N ILE A 166 -2.15 -16.29 14.82
CA ILE A 166 -3.57 -16.04 15.07
C ILE A 166 -4.05 -16.88 16.25
N SER A 167 -4.64 -16.22 17.24
CA SER A 167 -5.35 -16.87 18.34
C SER A 167 -6.86 -16.62 18.24
N VAL A 168 -7.66 -17.68 18.27
CA VAL A 168 -9.13 -17.64 18.22
C VAL A 168 -9.76 -18.75 19.06
N ASN A 169 -10.59 -18.42 20.05
CA ASN A 169 -11.33 -19.42 20.85
C ASN A 169 -10.47 -20.61 21.34
N ASP A 170 -9.34 -20.33 22.00
CA ASP A 170 -8.32 -21.30 22.45
C ASP A 170 -7.63 -22.11 21.33
N ASN A 171 -7.84 -21.75 20.06
CA ASN A 171 -7.11 -22.27 18.92
C ASN A 171 -5.98 -21.31 18.55
N PHE A 172 -4.75 -21.75 18.74
CA PHE A 172 -3.56 -21.04 18.27
C PHE A 172 -3.16 -21.56 16.88
N ILE A 173 -2.91 -20.65 15.95
CA ILE A 173 -2.51 -20.93 14.58
C ILE A 173 -1.21 -20.18 14.30
N GLU A 174 -0.11 -20.91 14.37
CA GLU A 174 1.21 -20.42 13.97
C GLU A 174 1.30 -20.43 12.44
N CYS A 175 1.33 -19.26 11.80
CA CYS A 175 1.29 -19.17 10.33
C CYS A 175 2.67 -19.25 9.69
N LEU A 176 3.43 -20.28 10.09
CA LEU A 176 4.77 -20.53 9.59
C LEU A 176 4.76 -21.49 8.39
N PRO A 177 5.45 -21.18 7.27
CA PRO A 177 5.49 -22.04 6.08
C PRO A 177 6.01 -23.46 6.33
N GLN A 178 6.86 -23.63 7.35
CA GLN A 178 7.45 -24.91 7.75
C GLN A 178 6.55 -25.74 8.67
N ASP A 179 5.46 -25.16 9.19
CA ASP A 179 4.59 -25.82 10.15
C ASP A 179 3.60 -26.76 9.44
N SER A 180 3.63 -28.05 9.81
CA SER A 180 2.78 -29.07 9.19
C SER A 180 1.29 -28.89 9.49
N ASP A 181 0.96 -28.37 10.68
CA ASP A 181 -0.42 -28.15 11.10
C ASP A 181 -1.01 -26.95 10.36
N PHE A 182 -0.23 -25.89 10.15
CA PHE A 182 -0.59 -24.76 9.31
C PHE A 182 -0.82 -25.18 7.87
N LEU A 183 0.12 -25.93 7.28
CA LEU A 183 0.00 -26.44 5.91
C LEU A 183 -1.23 -27.33 5.71
N ALA A 184 -1.66 -28.05 6.75
CA ALA A 184 -2.89 -28.84 6.72
C ALA A 184 -4.18 -27.99 6.77
N ARG A 185 -4.09 -26.73 7.21
CA ARG A 185 -5.23 -25.80 7.38
C ARG A 185 -5.27 -24.67 6.35
N VAL A 186 -4.15 -24.32 5.72
CA VAL A 186 -3.99 -23.14 4.86
C VAL A 186 -5.03 -23.04 3.73
N ASN A 187 -5.39 -24.17 3.12
CA ASN A 187 -6.36 -24.22 2.02
C ASN A 187 -7.80 -24.44 2.48
N LYS A 188 -8.04 -24.55 3.79
CA LYS A 188 -9.38 -24.74 4.34
C LYS A 188 -10.08 -23.41 4.53
N PRO A 189 -11.43 -23.39 4.42
CA PRO A 189 -12.23 -22.21 4.74
C PRO A 189 -11.97 -21.71 6.17
N LEU A 190 -12.13 -20.42 6.40
CA LEU A 190 -12.03 -19.81 7.73
C LEU A 190 -12.99 -20.47 8.74
N SER A 191 -14.20 -20.81 8.30
CA SER A 191 -15.21 -21.47 9.14
C SER A 191 -14.94 -22.96 9.39
N ASP A 192 -13.89 -23.55 8.83
CA ASP A 192 -13.57 -24.96 9.03
C ASP A 192 -13.34 -25.28 10.52
N PRO A 193 -13.76 -26.45 11.03
CA PRO A 193 -13.61 -26.81 12.45
C PRO A 193 -12.16 -26.79 12.97
N SER A 194 -11.15 -26.88 12.09
CA SER A 194 -9.73 -26.76 12.45
C SER A 194 -9.21 -25.32 12.50
N VAL A 195 -9.88 -24.38 11.84
CA VAL A 195 -9.54 -22.95 11.81
C VAL A 195 -10.39 -22.16 12.81
N LYS A 196 -11.70 -22.45 12.89
CA LYS A 196 -12.67 -21.90 13.84
C LYS A 196 -12.86 -20.37 13.77
N ILE A 197 -12.68 -19.78 12.59
CA ILE A 197 -12.93 -18.36 12.35
C ILE A 197 -14.30 -18.20 11.68
N THR A 198 -15.29 -17.79 12.45
CA THR A 198 -16.69 -17.60 12.03
C THR A 198 -17.17 -16.16 12.28
N HIS A 199 -18.42 -15.86 11.94
CA HIS A 199 -19.07 -14.59 12.31
C HIS A 199 -18.91 -14.32 13.83
N ASP A 200 -18.65 -13.06 14.18
CA ASP A 200 -18.39 -12.56 15.52
C ASP A 200 -17.16 -13.16 16.23
N SER A 201 -16.27 -13.84 15.50
CA SER A 201 -15.01 -14.29 16.09
C SER A 201 -14.14 -13.11 16.46
N GLN A 202 -13.58 -13.14 17.67
CA GLN A 202 -12.56 -12.20 18.12
C GLN A 202 -11.20 -12.89 17.98
N LEU A 203 -10.36 -12.32 17.11
CA LEU A 203 -9.01 -12.78 16.87
C LEU A 203 -8.04 -11.93 17.67
N THR A 204 -7.03 -12.57 18.22
CA THR A 204 -5.82 -11.88 18.69
C THR A 204 -4.72 -12.25 17.72
N VAL A 205 -4.21 -11.25 16.99
CA VAL A 205 -3.16 -11.42 15.99
C VAL A 205 -1.87 -10.80 16.50
N GLU A 206 -0.82 -11.60 16.56
CA GLU A 206 0.53 -11.16 16.95
C GLU A 206 1.45 -11.18 15.73
N ASP A 207 2.52 -10.38 15.71
CA ASP A 207 3.52 -10.38 14.63
C ASP A 207 4.92 -10.56 15.23
N ASP A 208 5.42 -11.78 15.13
CA ASP A 208 6.71 -12.19 15.69
C ASP A 208 7.89 -11.57 14.93
N GLY A 209 7.68 -11.14 13.68
CA GLY A 209 8.74 -10.60 12.82
C GLY A 209 9.05 -9.14 13.12
N GLN A 210 8.09 -8.38 13.65
CA GLN A 210 8.21 -6.93 13.87
C GLN A 210 8.50 -6.55 15.33
N ASP A 211 8.69 -7.54 16.23
CA ASP A 211 8.81 -7.35 17.69
C ASP A 211 7.75 -6.35 18.20
N PHE A 212 6.53 -6.53 17.68
CA PHE A 212 5.39 -5.72 18.05
C PHE A 212 5.13 -6.01 19.53
N ARG A 213 5.29 -5.01 20.41
CA ARG A 213 5.09 -5.19 21.86
C ARG A 213 3.63 -5.44 22.27
N GLY A 214 2.77 -5.80 21.33
CA GLY A 214 1.35 -6.03 21.56
C GLY A 214 0.70 -6.85 20.44
N SER A 215 -0.52 -7.27 20.72
CA SER A 215 -1.39 -8.01 19.81
C SER A 215 -2.47 -7.09 19.23
N VAL A 216 -2.82 -7.29 17.96
CA VAL A 216 -3.97 -6.65 17.33
C VAL A 216 -5.23 -7.46 17.64
N SER A 217 -6.20 -6.84 18.30
CA SER A 217 -7.56 -7.39 18.40
C SER A 217 -8.29 -7.17 17.08
N MET A 218 -8.91 -8.22 16.54
CA MET A 218 -9.64 -8.15 15.28
C MET A 218 -10.97 -8.87 15.37
N ALA A 219 -12.06 -8.16 15.08
CA ALA A 219 -13.40 -8.72 14.98
C ALA A 219 -13.70 -9.19 13.55
N VAL A 220 -14.25 -10.39 13.39
CA VAL A 220 -14.61 -10.96 12.08
C VAL A 220 -16.12 -10.91 11.86
N LEU A 221 -16.56 -10.23 10.80
CA LEU A 221 -17.95 -10.24 10.36
C LEU A 221 -18.11 -11.07 9.09
N HIS A 222 -18.91 -12.13 9.16
CA HIS A 222 -19.30 -12.90 7.99
C HIS A 222 -20.23 -12.09 7.05
N SER A 223 -19.97 -12.13 5.74
CA SER A 223 -20.88 -11.67 4.70
C SER A 223 -20.87 -12.59 3.48
N ASP A 224 -22.04 -13.06 3.05
CA ASP A 224 -22.20 -13.88 1.84
C ASP A 224 -22.07 -13.09 0.53
N GLU A 225 -22.20 -11.75 0.59
CA GLU A 225 -22.13 -10.87 -0.58
C GLU A 225 -20.70 -10.70 -1.10
N LEU A 226 -19.71 -10.93 -0.24
CA LEU A 226 -18.29 -10.80 -0.56
C LEU A 226 -17.77 -12.12 -1.15
N ASP A 227 -16.99 -12.03 -2.23
CA ASP A 227 -16.38 -13.18 -2.86
C ASP A 227 -14.85 -13.04 -2.84
N PRO A 228 -14.08 -13.98 -2.25
CA PRO A 228 -12.62 -13.96 -2.25
C PRO A 228 -11.98 -13.83 -3.64
N GLU A 229 -12.67 -14.26 -4.70
CA GLU A 229 -12.21 -14.12 -6.09
C GLU A 229 -12.72 -12.84 -6.79
N GLY A 230 -13.57 -12.08 -6.13
CA GLY A 230 -14.16 -10.84 -6.64
C GLY A 230 -13.23 -9.62 -6.54
N GLU A 231 -13.67 -8.50 -7.12
CA GLU A 231 -12.93 -7.22 -7.09
C GLU A 231 -12.80 -6.66 -5.66
N ARG A 232 -13.78 -6.94 -4.79
CA ARG A 232 -13.81 -6.53 -3.38
C ARG A 232 -13.99 -7.76 -2.50
N PRO A 233 -12.90 -8.47 -2.18
CA PRO A 233 -13.00 -9.76 -1.52
C PRO A 233 -13.21 -9.67 0.00
N PHE A 234 -12.93 -8.51 0.61
CA PHE A 234 -13.19 -8.22 2.02
C PHE A 234 -13.26 -6.69 2.24
N GLU A 235 -13.75 -6.28 3.42
CA GLU A 235 -13.67 -4.91 3.91
C GLU A 235 -12.89 -4.88 5.22
N LEU A 236 -11.96 -3.95 5.38
CA LEU A 236 -11.15 -3.78 6.59
C LEU A 236 -11.39 -2.38 7.16
N LYS A 237 -11.65 -2.30 8.47
CA LYS A 237 -11.88 -1.05 9.21
C LYS A 237 -11.01 -1.00 10.46
#